data_AF-A0AAP6CZC9-F1
#
_entry.id   AF-A0AAP6CZC9-F1
#
_cell.length_a   1.000
_cell.length_b   1.000
_cell.length_c   1.000
_cell.angle_alpha   90.00
_cell.angle_beta   90.00
_cell.angle_gamma   90.00
#
_symmetry.space_group_name_H-M   'P 1'
#
loop_
_entity.id
_entity.type
_entity.pdbx_description
1 polymer ?
#
loop_
_entity_poly.entity_id
_entity_poly.type
_entity_poly.pdbx_seq_one_letter_code
_entity_poly.pdbx_strand_id
1 'polypeptide(L)' 'MNTLFLLMAEFNTPVVPLGQICEKYFGLAPRTAKDRATANRLPIPAWRESQKAEYLVSLIDLANYIDEKRKEVNM' A
#
# COMPACT_ATOMS: atom_id res chain seq x y z
N MET A 1 6.22 1.67 18.22
CA MET A 1 5.15 2.59 17.76
C MET A 1 4.41 1.85 16.66
N ASN A 2 3.08 1.71 16.74
CA ASN A 2 2.33 0.89 15.77
C ASN A 2 2.09 1.72 14.49
N THR A 3 2.74 1.36 13.38
CA THR A 3 2.64 2.11 12.11
C THR A 3 1.20 2.18 11.61
N LEU A 4 0.39 1.16 11.90
CA LEU A 4 -1.02 1.14 11.56
C LEU A 4 -1.80 2.31 12.17
N PHE A 5 -1.53 2.66 13.43
CA PHE A 5 -2.23 3.74 14.12
C PHE A 5 -1.94 5.10 13.48
N LEU A 6 -0.70 5.31 13.03
CA LEU A 6 -0.32 6.53 12.31
C LEU A 6 -1.00 6.64 10.95
N LEU A 7 -1.04 5.52 10.20
CA LEU A 7 -1.71 5.48 8.91
C LEU A 7 -3.23 5.66 9.04
N MET A 8 -3.85 5.05 10.05
CA MET A 8 -5.28 5.25 10.32
C MET A 8 -5.58 6.71 10.64
N ALA A 9 -4.72 7.40 11.40
CA ALA A 9 -4.87 8.83 11.68
C ALA A 9 -4.68 9.70 10.43
N GLU A 10 -3.82 9.30 9.48
CA GLU A 10 -3.58 10.03 8.24
C GLU A 10 -4.73 9.89 7.24
N PHE A 11 -5.22 8.66 7.03
CA PHE A 11 -6.19 8.35 5.96
C PHE A 11 -7.64 8.24 6.44
N ASN A 12 -7.87 8.02 7.74
CA ASN A 12 -9.18 7.88 8.36
C ASN A 12 -10.10 6.81 7.73
N THR A 13 -9.52 5.86 7.00
CA THR A 13 -10.19 4.74 6.33
C THR A 13 -9.41 3.45 6.54
N PRO A 14 -10.05 2.27 6.52
CA PRO A 14 -9.35 0.98 6.67
C PRO A 14 -8.58 0.58 5.40
N VAL A 15 -8.98 1.14 4.25
CA VAL A 15 -8.42 0.86 2.92
C VAL A 15 -8.10 2.17 2.22
N VAL A 16 -7.07 2.16 1.39
CA VAL A 16 -6.60 3.34 0.65
C VAL A 16 -6.39 3.02 -0.83
N PRO A 17 -6.63 3.97 -1.74
CA PRO A 17 -6.31 3.79 -3.15
C PRO A 17 -4.80 3.68 -3.36
N LEU A 18 -4.40 2.69 -4.17
CA LEU A 18 -2.99 2.45 -4.52
C LEU A 18 -2.34 3.70 -5.14
N GLY A 19 -3.09 4.48 -5.93
CA GLY A 19 -2.59 5.71 -6.54
C GLY A 19 -2.10 6.73 -5.51
N GLN A 20 -2.72 6.79 -4.34
CA GLN A 20 -2.39 7.75 -3.29
C GLN A 20 -1.11 7.39 -2.51
N ILE A 21 -0.83 6.09 -2.40
CA ILE A 21 0.29 5.58 -1.58
C ILE A 21 1.50 5.13 -2.40
N CYS A 22 1.33 4.90 -3.70
CA CYS A 22 2.34 4.24 -4.52
C CYS A 22 3.66 5.00 -4.65
N GLU A 23 3.61 6.33 -4.79
CA GLU A 23 4.81 7.15 -4.90
C GLU A 23 5.52 7.25 -3.54
N LYS A 24 4.77 7.46 -2.46
CA LYS A 24 5.30 7.66 -1.10
C LYS A 24 5.94 6.41 -0.50
N TYR A 25 5.32 5.23 -0.68
CA TYR A 25 5.75 4.00 0.01
C TYR A 25 6.41 2.97 -0.90
N PHE A 26 6.09 2.95 -2.20
CA PHE A 26 6.68 2.01 -3.16
C PHE A 26 7.68 2.66 -4.11
N GLY A 27 7.76 4.00 -4.16
CA GLY A 27 8.58 4.70 -5.14
C GLY A 27 8.16 4.42 -6.59
N LEU A 28 6.88 4.07 -6.79
CA LEU A 28 6.33 3.72 -8.09
C LEU A 28 5.36 4.80 -8.55
N ALA A 29 5.48 5.21 -9.82
CA ALA A 29 4.46 6.04 -10.44
C ALA A 29 3.10 5.31 -10.45
N PRO A 30 1.96 6.01 -10.34
CA PRO A 30 0.63 5.40 -10.26
C PRO A 30 0.33 4.42 -11.39
N ARG A 31 0.80 4.71 -12.62
CA ARG A 31 0.65 3.82 -13.77
C ARG A 31 1.41 2.50 -13.58
N THR A 32 2.68 2.59 -13.22
CA THR A 32 3.54 1.42 -12.96
C THR A 32 3.02 0.59 -11.79
N ALA A 33 2.47 1.24 -10.76
CA ALA A 33 1.86 0.56 -9.62
C ALA A 33 0.62 -0.24 -10.04
N LYS A 34 -0.25 0.32 -10.89
CA LYS A 34 -1.42 -0.38 -11.46
C LYS A 34 -1.01 -1.56 -12.34
N ASP A 35 0.04 -1.41 -13.15
CA ASP A 35 0.56 -2.49 -14.00
C ASP A 35 1.13 -3.64 -13.13
N ARG A 36 1.87 -3.31 -12.06
CA ARG A 36 2.37 -4.31 -11.10
C ARG A 36 1.26 -4.97 -10.30
N ALA A 37 0.22 -4.22 -9.89
CA ALA A 37 -0.95 -4.78 -9.20
C ALA A 37 -1.65 -5.81 -10.07
N THR A 38 -1.86 -5.49 -11.36
CA THR A 38 -2.50 -6.40 -12.33
C THR A 38 -1.67 -7.66 -12.56
N ALA A 39 -0.34 -7.54 -12.51
CA ALA A 39 0.58 -8.67 -12.61
C ALA A 39 0.81 -9.42 -11.27
N ASN A 40 0.13 -9.05 -10.18
CA ASN A 40 0.40 -9.56 -8.82
C ASN A 40 1.87 -9.47 -8.41
N ARG A 41 2.56 -8.40 -8.82
CA ARG A 41 3.98 -8.12 -8.51
C ARG A 41 4.18 -6.97 -7.53
N LEU A 42 3.13 -6.60 -6.80
CA LEU A 42 3.27 -5.68 -5.68
C LEU A 42 3.80 -6.42 -4.44
N PRO A 43 4.54 -5.73 -3.57
CA PRO A 43 5.03 -6.31 -2.32
C PRO A 43 3.91 -6.62 -1.32
N ILE A 44 2.71 -6.04 -1.53
CA ILE A 44 1.53 -6.26 -0.70
C ILE A 44 0.29 -6.53 -1.57
N PRO A 45 -0.76 -7.18 -1.01
CA PRO A 45 -2.01 -7.41 -1.71
C PRO A 45 -2.70 -6.10 -2.11
N ALA A 46 -3.19 -6.06 -3.35
CA ALA A 46 -4.04 -5.00 -3.84
C ALA A 46 -5.22 -5.61 -4.61
N TRP A 47 -6.42 -5.08 -4.41
CA TRP A 47 -7.64 -5.60 -5.03
C TRP A 47 -8.50 -4.47 -5.60
N ARG A 48 -9.50 -4.81 -6.41
CA ARG A 48 -10.46 -3.85 -6.96
C ARG A 48 -11.84 -4.49 -7.03
N GLU A 49 -12.88 -3.70 -6.78
CA GLU A 49 -14.28 -4.16 -6.85
C GLU A 49 -14.81 -4.24 -8.30
N SER A 50 -14.19 -3.51 -9.23
CA SER A 50 -14.61 -3.47 -10.64
C SER A 50 -13.42 -3.24 -11.56
N GLN A 51 -13.52 -3.62 -12.84
CA GLN A 51 -12.44 -3.39 -13.83
C GLN A 51 -12.07 -1.91 -13.98
N LYS A 52 -13.04 -0.99 -13.79
CA LYS A 52 -12.82 0.46 -13.86
C LYS A 52 -12.44 1.08 -12.51
N ALA A 53 -12.54 0.32 -11.42
CA ALA A 53 -12.22 0.82 -10.09
C ALA A 53 -10.70 0.93 -9.91
N GLU A 54 -10.28 1.86 -9.05
CA GLU A 54 -8.89 1.91 -8.63
C GLU A 54 -8.55 0.72 -7.72
N TYR A 55 -7.29 0.28 -7.76
CA TYR A 55 -6.81 -0.72 -6.82
C TYR A 55 -6.81 -0.13 -5.41
N LEU A 56 -7.34 -0.89 -4.47
CA LEU A 56 -7.37 -0.62 -3.05
C LEU A 56 -6.34 -1.50 -2.35
N VAL A 57 -5.83 -0.98 -1.25
CA VAL A 57 -4.83 -1.61 -0.39
C VAL A 57 -5.29 -1.49 1.06
N SER A 58 -5.14 -2.57 1.83
CA SER A 58 -5.37 -2.54 3.28
C SER A 58 -4.32 -1.70 3.99
N LEU A 59 -4.73 -0.82 4.90
CA LEU A 59 -3.77 -0.13 5.77
C LEU A 59 -3.01 -1.10 6.67
N ILE A 60 -3.62 -2.25 7.01
CA ILE A 60 -2.96 -3.28 7.82
C ILE A 60 -1.77 -3.86 7.05
N ASP A 61 -1.98 -4.23 5.79
CA ASP A 61 -0.91 -4.80 4.95
C ASP A 61 0.18 -3.77 4.68
N LEU A 62 -0.20 -2.51 4.44
CA LEU A 62 0.74 -1.41 4.28
C LEU A 62 1.57 -1.18 5.56
N ALA A 63 0.94 -1.18 6.72
CA ALA A 63 1.61 -1.02 8.00
C ALA A 63 2.61 -2.16 8.26
N ASN A 64 2.18 -3.41 8.04
CA ASN A 64 3.03 -4.59 8.20
C ASN A 64 4.26 -4.51 7.30
N TYR A 65 4.08 -4.14 6.02
CA TYR A 65 5.19 -3.96 5.08
C TYR A 65 6.20 -2.90 5.54
N ILE A 66 5.73 -1.75 6.05
CA ILE A 66 6.60 -0.70 6.55
C ILE A 66 7.34 -1.16 7.81
N ASP A 67 6.65 -1.84 8.72
CA ASP A 67 7.23 -2.35 9.96
C ASP A 67 8.26 -3.46 9.70
N GLU A 68 8.03 -4.33 8.73
CA GLU A 68 9.00 -5.31 8.24
C GLU A 68 10.23 -4.64 7.65
N LYS A 69 10.04 -3.66 6.75
CA LYS A 69 11.15 -2.88 6.16
C LYS A 69 11.99 -2.15 7.21
N ARG A 70 11.35 -1.60 8.26
CA ARG A 70 12.06 -0.98 9.38
C ARG A 70 12.87 -1.99 10.19
N LYS A 71 12.39 -3.21 10.37
CA LYS A 71 13.13 -4.28 11.06
C LYS A 71 14.35 -4.72 10.25
N GLU A 72 14.20 -4.86 8.93
CA GLU A 72 15.31 -5.25 8.02
C GLU A 72 16.47 -4.24 8.04
N VAL A 73 16.18 -2.94 8.06
CA VAL A 73 17.21 -1.89 7.99
C VAL A 73 18.03 -1.75 9.29
N ASN A 74 17.51 -2.26 10.42
CA ASN A 74 18.17 -2.20 11.72
C ASN A 74 18.89 -3.52 12.12
N MET A 75 19.17 -4.40 11.15
CA MET A 75 20.02 -5.59 11.32
C MET A 75 21.31 -5.44 10.51
#